data_AF-A0A934BVB1-F1
#
_entry.id   AF-A0A934BVB1-F1
#
_cell.length_a   1.000
_cell.length_b   1.000
_cell.length_c   1.000
_cell.angle_alpha   90.00
_cell.angle_beta   90.00
_cell.angle_gamma   90.00
#
_symmetry.space_group_name_H-M   'P 1'
#
loop_
_entity.id
_entity.type
_entity.pdbx_description
1 polymer ?
#
loop_
_entity_poly.entity_id
_entity_poly.type
_entity_poly.pdbx_seq_one_letter_code
_entity_poly.pdbx_strand_id
1 'polypeptide(L)'
;MEVKSQLARKIESGEFIVTAEHAPRTTATPAATEAALKALGGKPTAVNMGDNQYGVAMFSLAASAVALKAGVEPVLQMVTRDWNRIALYPDLLGAASLGITNVLCLSGYH
;
A
#
# COMPACT_ATOMS: atom_id res chain seq x y z
N MET A 1 8.79 2.32 -18.84
CA MET A 1 7.74 1.41 -18.34
C MET A 1 6.47 2.23 -18.25
N GLU A 2 5.39 1.83 -18.92
CA GLU A 2 4.12 2.55 -18.82
C GLU A 2 3.53 2.29 -17.42
N VAL A 3 3.32 3.35 -16.65
CA VAL A 3 2.77 3.26 -15.28
C VAL A 3 1.27 3.06 -15.39
N LYS A 4 0.78 1.86 -15.06
CA LYS A 4 -0.66 1.55 -15.03
C LYS A 4 -1.17 1.75 -13.60
N SER A 5 -1.92 2.82 -13.37
CA SER A 5 -2.52 3.17 -12.07
C SER A 5 -3.91 3.80 -12.32
N GLN A 6 -4.95 3.16 -11.80
CA GLN A 6 -6.32 3.69 -11.81
C GLN A 6 -6.40 4.96 -10.96
N LEU A 7 -5.67 5.01 -9.85
CA LEU A 7 -5.61 6.17 -9.00
C LEU A 7 -5.02 7.37 -9.74
N ALA A 8 -3.86 7.21 -10.38
CA ALA A 8 -3.22 8.27 -11.16
C ALA A 8 -4.14 8.78 -12.28
N ARG A 9 -4.75 7.88 -13.06
CA ARG A 9 -5.68 8.26 -14.13
C ARG A 9 -6.85 9.10 -13.61
N LYS A 10 -7.47 8.69 -12.49
CA LYS A 10 -8.61 9.41 -11.92
C LYS A 10 -8.22 10.77 -11.33
N ILE A 11 -7.00 10.89 -10.79
CA ILE A 11 -6.47 12.18 -10.32
C ILE A 11 -6.32 13.13 -11.52
N GLU A 12 -5.72 12.64 -12.61
CA GLU A 12 -5.50 13.43 -13.83
C GLU A 12 -6.81 13.86 -14.51
N SER A 13 -7.83 12.99 -14.50
CA SER A 13 -9.14 13.29 -15.11
C SER A 13 -10.06 14.14 -14.22
N GLY A 14 -9.71 14.37 -12.96
CA GLY A 14 -10.56 15.07 -12.00
C GLY A 14 -11.82 14.29 -11.58
N GLU A 15 -11.83 12.97 -11.80
CA GLU A 15 -12.91 12.11 -11.34
C GLU A 15 -12.97 12.06 -9.81
N PHE A 16 -14.16 11.82 -9.26
CA PHE A 16 -14.30 11.60 -7.82
C PHE A 16 -13.61 10.29 -7.40
N ILE A 17 -12.76 10.38 -6.36
CA ILE A 17 -11.95 9.27 -5.86
C ILE A 17 -12.38 8.91 -4.45
N VAL A 18 -12.66 7.62 -4.24
CA VAL A 18 -12.78 7.04 -2.91
C VAL A 18 -11.55 6.16 -2.68
N THR A 19 -10.87 6.37 -1.55
CA THR A 19 -9.82 5.48 -1.06
C THR A 19 -10.25 4.86 0.25
N ALA A 20 -9.60 3.76 0.63
CA ALA A 20 -9.69 3.18 1.97
C ALA A 20 -8.30 3.08 2.58
N GLU A 21 -8.22 2.86 3.89
CA GLU A 21 -6.97 2.56 4.59
C GLU A 21 -7.09 1.21 5.29
N HIS A 22 -6.05 0.40 5.16
CA HIS A 22 -5.90 -0.89 5.83
C HIS A 22 -4.61 -0.88 6.62
N ALA A 23 -4.72 -1.03 7.93
CA ALA A 23 -3.58 -1.27 8.82
C ALA A 23 -3.30 -2.79 8.90
N PRO A 24 -2.15 -3.27 8.41
CA PRO A 24 -1.78 -4.68 8.53
C PRO A 24 -1.70 -5.12 9.99
N ARG A 25 -1.93 -6.41 10.25
CA ARG A 25 -1.85 -6.99 11.60
C ARG A 25 -0.49 -7.64 11.85
N THR A 26 -0.15 -7.84 13.11
CA THR A 26 1.03 -8.59 13.56
C THR A 26 0.83 -10.10 13.33
N THR A 27 0.94 -10.53 12.08
CA THR A 27 0.80 -11.94 11.67
C THR A 27 1.66 -12.23 10.44
N ALA A 28 2.11 -13.47 10.30
CA ALA A 28 2.84 -13.94 9.12
C ALA A 28 1.92 -14.37 7.97
N THR A 29 0.60 -14.42 8.19
CA THR A 29 -0.38 -14.90 7.19
C THR A 29 -1.09 -13.74 6.49
N PRO A 30 -1.43 -13.85 5.19
CA PRO A 30 -2.15 -12.81 4.47
C PRO A 30 -3.66 -12.75 4.81
N ALA A 31 -4.19 -13.77 5.50
CA ALA A 31 -5.63 -13.98 5.70
C ALA A 31 -6.39 -12.75 6.24
N ALA A 32 -5.80 -12.02 7.19
CA ALA A 32 -6.43 -10.82 7.74
C ALA A 32 -6.52 -9.68 6.70
N THR A 33 -5.49 -9.51 5.88
CA THR A 33 -5.46 -8.53 4.79
C THR A 33 -6.43 -8.94 3.69
N GLU A 34 -6.44 -10.20 3.28
CA GLU A 34 -7.38 -10.72 2.27
C GLU A 34 -8.83 -10.55 2.71
N ALA A 35 -9.16 -10.85 3.97
CA ALA A 35 -10.50 -10.67 4.52
C ALA A 35 -10.91 -9.19 4.53
N ALA A 36 -10.00 -8.28 4.92
CA ALA A 36 -10.26 -6.84 4.90
C ALA A 36 -10.52 -6.33 3.47
N LEU A 37 -9.67 -6.70 2.51
CA LEU A 37 -9.82 -6.33 1.11
C LEU A 37 -11.13 -6.87 0.51
N LYS A 38 -11.49 -8.12 0.82
CA LYS A 38 -12.76 -8.71 0.41
C LYS A 38 -13.96 -7.93 0.97
N ALA A 39 -13.89 -7.48 2.22
CA ALA A 39 -14.95 -6.70 2.86
C ALA A 39 -15.17 -5.33 2.20
N LEU A 40 -14.13 -4.74 1.59
CA LEU A 40 -14.25 -3.48 0.83
C LEU A 40 -15.07 -3.64 -0.46
N GLY A 41 -15.20 -4.87 -0.98
CA GLY A 41 -16.06 -5.20 -2.11
C GLY A 41 -15.71 -4.46 -3.42
N GLY A 42 -14.44 -4.10 -3.61
CA GLY A 42 -13.97 -3.39 -4.82
C GLY A 42 -14.48 -1.96 -4.98
N LYS A 43 -15.05 -1.35 -3.93
CA LYS A 43 -15.57 0.01 -3.98
C LYS A 43 -14.48 1.10 -4.03
N PRO A 44 -13.38 1.00 -3.26
CA PRO A 44 -12.32 2.00 -3.33
C PRO A 44 -11.55 1.92 -4.65
N THR A 45 -11.14 3.08 -5.17
CA THR A 45 -10.22 3.18 -6.32
C THR A 45 -8.86 2.57 -5.98
N ALA A 46 -8.37 2.83 -4.76
CA ALA A 46 -7.12 2.30 -4.24
C ALA A 46 -7.20 2.18 -2.71
N VAL A 47 -6.33 1.35 -2.14
CA VAL A 47 -6.26 1.10 -0.69
C VAL A 47 -4.89 1.47 -0.17
N ASN A 48 -4.83 2.40 0.78
CA ASN A 48 -3.62 2.72 1.52
C ASN A 48 -3.26 1.55 2.43
N MET A 49 -2.05 1.03 2.25
CA MET A 49 -1.52 -0.03 3.08
C MET A 49 -0.64 0.61 4.15
N GLY A 50 -1.11 0.59 5.40
CA GLY A 50 -0.41 1.23 6.52
C GLY A 50 0.93 0.57 6.82
N ASP A 51 1.95 1.37 7.17
CA ASP A 51 3.26 0.88 7.58
C ASP A 51 3.50 1.13 9.07
N ASN A 52 3.39 0.06 9.87
CA ASN A 52 3.63 0.08 11.33
C ASN A 52 2.89 1.20 12.09
N GLN A 53 1.70 1.60 11.64
CA GLN A 53 0.95 2.76 12.11
C GLN A 53 0.69 2.76 13.63
N TYR A 54 0.42 1.58 14.21
CA TYR A 54 0.14 1.39 15.64
C TYR A 54 1.14 0.46 16.34
N GLY A 55 2.33 0.27 15.75
CA GLY A 55 3.35 -0.67 16.22
C GLY A 55 3.65 -1.76 15.20
N VAL A 56 4.37 -2.79 15.64
CA VAL A 56 4.90 -3.86 14.77
C VAL A 56 3.76 -4.60 14.07
N ALA A 57 3.79 -4.61 12.74
CA ALA A 57 2.85 -5.34 11.89
C ALA A 57 3.57 -6.01 10.71
N MET A 58 2.82 -6.75 9.89
CA MET A 58 3.30 -7.12 8.55
C MET A 58 3.67 -5.86 7.78
N PHE A 59 4.85 -5.83 7.15
CA PHE A 59 5.30 -4.68 6.37
C PHE A 59 4.31 -4.31 5.27
N SER A 60 4.17 -3.00 5.04
CA SER A 60 3.27 -2.47 4.03
C SER A 60 3.58 -2.97 2.62
N LEU A 61 4.86 -3.19 2.28
CA LEU A 61 5.26 -3.79 1.01
C LEU A 61 4.64 -5.18 0.80
N ALA A 62 4.72 -6.05 1.81
CA ALA A 62 4.17 -7.39 1.74
C ALA A 62 2.63 -7.35 1.67
N ALA A 63 1.99 -6.50 2.47
CA ALA A 63 0.54 -6.32 2.43
C ALA A 63 0.08 -5.78 1.05
N SER A 64 0.82 -4.85 0.45
CA SER A 64 0.57 -4.31 -0.89
C SER A 64 0.68 -5.38 -1.98
N ALA A 65 1.64 -6.29 -1.87
CA ALA A 65 1.74 -7.45 -2.78
C ALA A 65 0.53 -8.39 -2.67
N VAL A 66 -0.03 -8.57 -1.47
CA VAL A 66 -1.29 -9.32 -1.26
C VAL A 66 -2.46 -8.59 -1.93
N ALA A 67 -2.55 -7.25 -1.80
CA ALA A 67 -3.59 -6.47 -2.48
C ALA A 67 -3.54 -6.61 -4.00
N LEU A 68 -2.35 -6.52 -4.60
CA LEU A 68 -2.20 -6.73 -6.05
C LEU A 68 -2.67 -8.11 -6.49
N LYS A 69 -2.33 -9.17 -5.74
CA LYS A 69 -2.83 -10.54 -6.02
C LYS A 69 -4.35 -10.65 -5.92
N ALA A 70 -4.97 -9.84 -5.06
CA ALA A 70 -6.43 -9.74 -4.93
C ALA A 70 -7.07 -8.80 -5.97
N GLY A 71 -6.31 -8.23 -6.90
CA GLY A 71 -6.81 -7.28 -7.91
C GLY A 71 -7.14 -5.90 -7.36
N VAL A 72 -6.65 -5.56 -6.17
CA VAL A 72 -6.83 -4.26 -5.53
C VAL A 72 -5.56 -3.43 -5.72
N GLU A 73 -5.71 -2.20 -6.18
CA GLU A 73 -4.58 -1.27 -6.34
C GLU A 73 -4.12 -0.73 -4.98
N PRO A 74 -2.89 -1.01 -4.53
CA PRO A 74 -2.38 -0.48 -3.27
C PRO A 74 -1.79 0.91 -3.45
N VAL A 75 -1.82 1.70 -2.37
CA VAL A 75 -0.91 2.80 -2.12
C VAL A 75 0.02 2.36 -0.99
N LEU A 76 1.28 2.12 -1.32
CA LEU A 76 2.31 1.73 -0.36
C LEU A 76 2.63 2.91 0.55
N GLN A 77 2.19 2.87 1.81
CA GLN A 77 2.69 3.83 2.79
C GLN A 77 4.11 3.43 3.19
N MET A 78 4.98 4.43 3.26
CA MET A 78 6.38 4.26 3.62
C MET A 78 6.70 5.27 4.72
N VAL A 79 6.87 4.77 5.95
CA VAL A 79 7.16 5.61 7.11
C VAL A 79 8.66 5.71 7.33
N THR A 80 9.22 6.92 7.32
CA THR A 80 10.68 7.12 7.38
C THR A 80 11.27 7.07 8.78
N ARG A 81 10.46 7.18 9.85
CA ARG A 81 10.91 7.09 11.26
C ARG A 81 11.75 5.84 11.56
N ASP A 82 11.35 4.70 10.99
CA ASP A 82 11.90 3.39 11.35
C ASP A 82 12.98 2.90 10.37
N TRP A 83 13.24 3.67 9.30
CA TRP A 83 14.08 3.26 8.19
C TRP A 83 15.23 4.24 7.94
N ASN A 84 16.42 3.70 7.65
CA ASN A 84 17.50 4.51 7.12
C ASN A 84 17.38 4.66 5.59
N ARG A 85 18.05 5.66 5.02
CA ARG A 85 18.02 5.93 3.57
C ARG A 85 18.45 4.74 2.71
N ILE A 86 19.37 3.91 3.20
CA ILE A 86 19.86 2.73 2.47
C ILE A 86 18.78 1.64 2.42
N ALA A 87 17.90 1.57 3.41
CA ALA A 87 16.82 0.61 3.47
C ALA A 87 15.59 1.05 2.63
N LEU A 88 15.31 2.36 2.56
CA LEU A 88 14.21 2.91 1.75
C LEU A 88 14.39 2.66 0.24
N TYR A 89 15.62 2.79 -0.26
CA TYR A 89 15.91 2.66 -1.69
C TYR A 89 15.61 1.26 -2.29
N PRO A 90 16.13 0.15 -1.72
CA PRO A 90 15.80 -1.20 -2.18
C PRO A 90 14.34 -1.55 -1.93
N ASP A 91 13.68 -0.98 -0.92
CA ASP A 91 12.25 -1.19 -0.69
C ASP A 91 11.41 -0.64 -1.86
N LEU A 92 11.70 0.58 -2.33
CA LEU A 92 11.07 1.16 -3.52
C LEU A 92 11.36 0.37 -4.81
N LEU A 93 12.59 -0.12 -4.98
CA LEU A 93 12.94 -0.98 -6.12
C LEU A 93 12.17 -2.31 -6.07
N GLY A 94 12.05 -2.90 -4.88
CA GLY A 94 11.22 -4.07 -4.61
C GLY A 94 9.76 -3.82 -4.95
N ALA A 95 9.19 -2.72 -4.46
CA ALA A 95 7.82 -2.29 -4.77
C ALA A 95 7.58 -2.18 -6.28
N ALA A 96 8.45 -1.45 -6.98
CA ALA A 96 8.35 -1.30 -8.44
C ALA A 96 8.43 -2.65 -9.18
N SER A 97 9.31 -3.56 -8.74
CA SER A 97 9.43 -4.91 -9.32
C SER A 97 8.18 -5.77 -9.14
N LEU A 98 7.42 -5.53 -8.07
CA LEU A 98 6.16 -6.21 -7.78
C LEU A 98 4.97 -5.57 -8.51
N GLY A 99 5.20 -4.47 -9.23
CA GLY A 99 4.15 -3.72 -9.94
C GLY A 99 3.42 -2.70 -9.06
N ILE A 100 3.95 -2.35 -7.88
CA ILE A 100 3.41 -1.29 -7.03
C ILE A 100 3.89 0.05 -7.56
N THR A 101 2.95 0.92 -7.90
CA THR A 101 3.23 2.19 -8.60
C THR A 101 2.81 3.43 -7.83
N ASN A 102 1.99 3.28 -6.78
CA ASN A 102 1.57 4.36 -5.91
C ASN A 102 2.27 4.26 -4.56
N VAL A 103 2.96 5.32 -4.15
CA VAL A 103 3.70 5.39 -2.88
C VAL A 103 3.32 6.66 -2.13
N LEU A 104 3.07 6.54 -0.83
CA LEU A 104 2.84 7.64 0.08
C LEU A 104 3.95 7.70 1.13
N CYS A 105 4.84 8.67 1.02
CA CYS A 105 5.94 8.87 1.96
C CYS A 105 5.47 9.67 3.19
N LEU A 106 5.71 9.15 4.38
CA LEU A 106 5.27 9.75 5.65
C LEU A 106 6.45 9.86 6.61
N SER A 107 6.47 10.88 7.47
CA SER A 107 7.47 10.99 8.54
C SER A 107 7.29 9.93 9.62
N GLY A 108 6.04 9.54 9.90
CA GLY A 108 5.66 8.78 11.09
C GLY A 108 5.40 9.69 12.30
N TYR A 109 4.68 9.16 13.29
CA TYR A 109 4.47 9.81 14.59
C TYR A 109 5.59 9.43 15.56
N HIS A 110 5.99 10.33 16.46
CA HIS A 110 7.03 10.08 17.47
C HIS A 110 6.43 9.84 18.85
#